data_AF-F4N041-F1
#
_entry.id   AF-F4N041-F1
#
_cell.length_a   1.000
_cell.length_b   1.000
_cell.length_c   1.000
_cell.angle_alpha   90.00
_cell.angle_beta   90.00
_cell.angle_gamma   90.00
#
_symmetry.space_group_name_H-M   'P 1'
#
loop_
_entity.id
_entity.type
_entity.pdbx_description
1 polymer ?
#
loop_
_entity_poly.entity_id
_entity_poly.type
_entity_poly.pdbx_seq_one_letter_code
_entity_poly.pdbx_strand_id
1 'polypeptide(L)'
;MLFKGHQALGGSWQKSQFRLKFIARTLISPKLTFNLLGVLVKQPFLNSMLRAQPDLPCKLHRPYLANTLNNRQKLEVLQAHFQLVNQCIPELLRRNYLHHSPYKLTELTGKNEEKYSIYLGVIPKLNKEGEITLMLANEQQQTLALLTFSLTYYQTKKRCLSVGYKAQITKPHTAKFMLAPRPVMDYSRND
;
A
#
# COMPACT_ATOMS: atom_id res chain seq x y z
N MET A 1 17.14 9.90 -12.74
CA MET A 1 15.93 9.70 -13.57
C MET A 1 14.61 10.21 -12.94
N LEU A 2 14.61 10.85 -11.76
CA LEU A 2 13.44 11.61 -11.26
C LEU A 2 13.56 13.14 -11.48
N PHE A 3 14.77 13.62 -11.82
CA PHE A 3 15.06 15.04 -12.07
C PHE A 3 15.14 15.41 -13.56
N LYS A 4 15.35 14.44 -14.46
CA LYS A 4 15.30 14.66 -15.91
C LYS A 4 13.85 14.51 -16.35
N GLY A 5 13.20 15.64 -16.63
CA GLY A 5 11.77 15.75 -16.96
C GLY A 5 11.38 15.19 -18.33
N HIS A 6 11.67 13.92 -18.61
CA HIS A 6 11.24 13.27 -19.86
C HIS A 6 9.95 12.45 -19.71
N GLN A 7 9.46 12.21 -18.49
CA GLN A 7 8.15 11.59 -18.29
C GLN A 7 7.43 12.31 -17.16
N ALA A 8 6.39 13.07 -17.52
CA ALA A 8 5.59 13.76 -16.54
C ALA A 8 4.85 12.73 -15.68
N LEU A 9 5.23 12.65 -14.40
CA LEU A 9 4.50 11.88 -13.41
C LEU A 9 3.03 12.30 -13.47
N GLY A 10 2.13 11.33 -13.64
CA GLY A 10 0.70 11.59 -13.76
C GLY A 10 0.08 12.17 -12.48
N GLY A 11 -1.08 12.80 -12.59
CA GLY A 11 -1.86 13.26 -11.43
C GLY A 11 -1.27 14.49 -10.75
N SER A 12 -1.06 14.42 -9.43
CA SER A 12 -0.68 15.56 -8.57
C SER A 12 0.61 16.27 -9.00
N TRP A 13 1.53 15.57 -9.66
CA TRP A 13 2.83 16.10 -10.10
C TRP A 13 2.74 17.12 -11.24
N GLN A 14 1.63 17.17 -11.96
CA GLN A 14 1.35 18.23 -12.95
C GLN A 14 1.21 19.60 -12.27
N LYS A 15 0.81 19.63 -10.99
CA LYS A 15 0.60 20.87 -10.24
C LYS A 15 1.93 21.40 -9.72
N SER A 16 2.32 22.62 -10.12
CA SER A 16 3.54 23.29 -9.63
C SER A 16 3.60 23.40 -8.10
N GLN A 17 2.44 23.65 -7.46
CA GLN A 17 2.35 23.69 -6.00
C GLN A 17 2.75 22.37 -5.34
N PHE A 18 2.42 21.22 -5.94
CA PHE A 18 2.78 19.91 -5.42
C PHE A 18 4.29 19.67 -5.55
N ARG A 19 4.86 20.02 -6.71
CA ARG A 19 6.31 19.94 -6.96
C ARG A 19 7.10 20.80 -5.97
N LEU A 20 6.66 22.05 -5.75
CA LEU A 20 7.30 22.96 -4.79
C LEU A 20 7.21 22.40 -3.35
N LYS A 21 6.04 21.88 -2.97
CA LYS A 21 5.82 21.20 -1.68
C LYS A 21 6.73 19.98 -1.49
N PHE A 22 7.03 19.25 -2.56
CA PHE A 22 7.97 18.13 -2.53
C PHE A 22 9.42 18.60 -2.40
N ILE A 23 9.84 19.61 -3.17
CA ILE A 23 11.19 20.20 -3.08
C ILE A 23 11.44 20.73 -1.66
N ALA A 24 10.53 21.51 -1.11
CA ALA A 24 10.66 22.03 0.25
C ALA A 24 10.81 20.91 1.29
N ARG A 25 10.00 19.84 1.20
CA ARG A 25 10.11 18.66 2.07
C ARG A 25 11.42 17.91 1.90
N THR A 26 11.94 17.86 0.67
CA THR A 26 13.23 17.24 0.35
C THR A 26 14.37 18.02 0.98
N LEU A 27 14.31 19.36 0.98
CA LEU A 27 15.30 20.22 1.63
C LEU A 27 15.30 20.05 3.16
N ILE A 28 14.14 19.85 3.77
CA ILE A 28 14.00 19.63 5.22
C ILE A 28 14.54 18.24 5.65
N SER A 29 14.36 17.19 4.84
CA SER A 29 14.76 15.83 5.21
C SER A 29 15.39 15.05 4.05
N PRO A 30 16.53 15.53 3.50
CA PRO A 30 17.06 15.03 2.23
C PRO A 30 17.44 13.55 2.31
N LYS A 31 18.09 13.12 3.39
CA LYS A 31 18.50 11.72 3.59
C LYS A 31 17.29 10.77 3.52
N LEU A 32 16.20 11.12 4.19
CA LEU A 32 14.98 10.30 4.22
C LEU A 32 14.35 10.21 2.82
N THR A 33 14.23 11.34 2.13
CA THR A 33 13.68 11.39 0.77
C THR A 33 14.54 10.60 -0.20
N PHE A 34 15.85 10.82 -0.22
CA PHE A 34 16.75 10.12 -1.15
C PHE A 34 16.78 8.60 -0.90
N ASN A 35 16.72 8.16 0.36
CA ASN A 35 16.62 6.73 0.66
C ASN A 35 15.34 6.12 0.10
N LEU A 36 14.19 6.78 0.30
CA LEU A 36 12.92 6.34 -0.28
C LEU A 36 12.96 6.32 -1.80
N LEU A 37 13.46 7.38 -2.43
CA LEU A 37 13.61 7.43 -3.89
C LEU A 37 14.53 6.32 -4.40
N GLY A 38 15.60 6.02 -3.67
CA GLY A 38 16.50 4.91 -3.98
C GLY A 38 15.81 3.54 -3.93
N VAL A 39 14.84 3.36 -3.02
CA VAL A 39 13.98 2.16 -2.99
C VAL A 39 13.03 2.15 -4.18
N LEU A 40 12.37 3.27 -4.48
CA LEU A 40 11.38 3.37 -5.55
C LEU A 40 11.98 3.18 -6.95
N VAL A 41 13.14 3.78 -7.23
CA VAL A 41 13.80 3.70 -8.55
C VAL A 41 14.17 2.26 -8.93
N LYS A 42 14.35 1.38 -7.95
CA LYS A 42 14.64 -0.05 -8.17
C LYS A 42 13.40 -0.88 -8.47
N GLN A 43 12.20 -0.31 -8.38
CA GLN A 43 10.97 -1.09 -8.52
C GLN A 43 10.59 -1.31 -9.98
N PRO A 44 10.17 -2.54 -10.35
CA PRO A 44 9.54 -2.77 -11.63
C PRO A 44 8.23 -2.00 -11.70
N PHE A 45 7.87 -1.55 -12.90
CA PHE A 45 6.64 -0.77 -13.14
C PHE A 45 6.55 0.53 -12.33
N LEU A 46 7.69 1.17 -11.98
CA LEU A 46 7.74 2.45 -11.25
C LEU A 46 6.74 3.49 -11.79
N ASN A 47 6.64 3.64 -13.11
CA ASN A 47 5.69 4.57 -13.73
C ASN A 47 4.24 4.24 -13.42
N SER A 48 3.87 2.95 -13.39
CA SER A 48 2.52 2.52 -13.00
C SER A 48 2.29 2.73 -11.52
N MET A 49 3.27 2.46 -10.66
CA MET A 49 3.20 2.75 -9.23
C MET A 49 2.97 4.24 -8.95
N LEU A 50 3.72 5.12 -9.63
CA LEU A 50 3.58 6.57 -9.44
C LEU A 50 2.29 7.12 -10.04
N ARG A 51 1.72 6.48 -11.07
CA ARG A 51 0.36 6.79 -11.54
C ARG A 51 -0.72 6.36 -10.56
N ALA A 52 -0.59 5.16 -10.00
CA ALA A 52 -1.53 4.62 -9.01
C ALA A 52 -1.44 5.38 -7.67
N GLN A 53 -0.23 5.79 -7.27
CA GLN A 53 0.04 6.53 -6.04
C GLN A 53 0.97 7.72 -6.31
N PRO A 54 0.44 8.85 -6.81
CA PRO A 54 1.23 10.06 -7.05
C PRO A 54 1.95 10.55 -5.79
N ASP A 55 1.35 10.36 -4.63
CA ASP A 55 1.87 10.84 -3.36
C ASP A 55 2.95 9.92 -2.74
N LEU A 56 3.29 8.80 -3.39
CA LEU A 56 4.22 7.80 -2.86
C LEU A 56 5.61 8.37 -2.53
N PRO A 57 6.24 9.25 -3.35
CA PRO A 57 7.52 9.86 -3.00
C PRO A 57 7.44 10.79 -1.78
N CYS A 58 6.24 11.27 -1.44
CA CYS A 58 5.99 12.11 -0.28
C CYS A 58 5.56 11.31 0.96
N LYS A 59 5.44 9.98 0.87
CA LYS A 59 4.74 9.15 1.87
C LYS A 59 5.39 9.24 3.26
N LEU A 60 6.72 9.19 3.33
CA LEU A 60 7.46 9.28 4.59
C LEU A 60 7.43 10.66 5.26
N HIS A 61 7.05 11.72 4.52
CA HIS A 61 6.88 13.06 5.08
C HIS A 61 5.50 13.26 5.69
N ARG A 62 4.59 12.30 5.55
CA ARG A 62 3.27 12.36 6.19
C ARG A 62 3.37 11.72 7.57
N PRO A 63 2.68 12.27 8.59
CA PRO A 63 2.69 11.71 9.94
C PRO A 63 1.94 10.36 10.06
N TYR A 64 1.79 9.59 8.97
CA TYR A 64 0.92 8.42 8.91
C TYR A 64 1.68 7.18 8.44
N LEU A 65 1.89 6.25 9.37
CA LEU A 65 2.06 4.80 9.19
C LEU A 65 2.21 4.25 10.61
N ALA A 66 1.08 4.14 11.33
CA ALA A 66 0.98 4.01 12.78
C ALA A 66 1.75 5.11 13.57
N ASN A 67 1.11 5.74 14.56
CA ASN A 67 1.80 6.64 15.49
C ASN A 67 2.94 5.96 16.28
N THR A 68 3.13 4.65 16.09
CA THR A 68 4.11 3.81 16.78
C THR A 68 5.43 3.65 16.03
N LEU A 69 5.51 4.00 14.73
CA LEU A 69 6.73 3.80 13.93
C LEU A 69 7.47 5.11 13.65
N ASN A 70 8.79 5.09 13.85
CA ASN A 70 9.67 6.18 13.44
C ASN A 70 9.94 6.15 11.92
N ASN A 71 10.48 7.24 11.36
CA ASN A 71 10.68 7.38 9.92
C ASN A 71 11.61 6.31 9.31
N ARG A 72 12.58 5.80 10.09
CA ARG A 72 13.47 4.72 9.64
C ARG A 72 12.70 3.40 9.54
N GLN A 73 11.92 3.04 10.55
CA GLN A 73 11.09 1.83 10.54
C GLN A 73 10.05 1.88 9.41
N LYS A 74 9.47 3.05 9.14
CA LYS A 74 8.57 3.23 7.99
C LYS A 74 9.26 2.95 6.66
N LEU A 75 10.49 3.43 6.50
CA LEU A 75 11.30 3.16 5.31
C LEU A 75 11.62 1.66 5.19
N GLU A 76 11.99 1.01 6.29
CA GLU A 76 12.27 -0.43 6.34
C GLU A 76 11.03 -1.25 5.95
N VAL A 77 9.84 -0.88 6.45
CA VAL A 77 8.56 -1.51 6.07
C VAL A 77 8.26 -1.31 4.58
N LEU A 78 8.46 -0.10 4.04
CA LEU A 78 8.25 0.14 2.61
C LEU A 78 9.23 -0.66 1.74
N GLN A 79 10.50 -0.72 2.15
CA GLN A 79 11.52 -1.49 1.46
C GLN A 79 11.17 -2.99 1.48
N ALA A 80 10.84 -3.53 2.65
CA ALA A 80 10.41 -4.91 2.81
C ALA A 80 9.16 -5.20 1.97
N HIS A 81 8.19 -4.29 1.96
CA HIS A 81 6.98 -4.43 1.17
C HIS A 81 7.28 -4.61 -0.30
N PHE A 82 8.03 -3.70 -0.90
CA PHE A 82 8.32 -3.77 -2.34
C PHE A 82 9.18 -4.99 -2.68
N GLN A 83 10.12 -5.38 -1.82
CA GLN A 83 10.88 -6.61 -1.98
C GLN A 83 9.98 -7.85 -1.96
N LEU A 84 9.11 -7.97 -0.96
CA LEU A 84 8.19 -9.09 -0.81
C LEU A 84 7.16 -9.15 -1.93
N VAL A 85 6.67 -8.00 -2.40
CA VAL A 85 5.79 -7.95 -3.58
C VAL A 85 6.50 -8.57 -4.77
N ASN A 86 7.73 -8.16 -5.05
CA ASN A 86 8.49 -8.69 -6.18
C ASN A 86 8.84 -10.18 -6.05
N GLN A 87 8.97 -10.69 -4.83
CA GLN A 87 9.32 -12.09 -4.57
C GLN A 87 8.10 -13.01 -4.54
N CYS A 88 6.99 -12.56 -3.94
CA CYS A 88 5.84 -13.41 -3.62
C CYS A 88 4.66 -13.23 -4.57
N ILE A 89 4.56 -12.09 -5.27
CA ILE A 89 3.42 -11.80 -6.15
C ILE A 89 3.83 -12.06 -7.61
N PRO A 90 3.12 -12.93 -8.34
CA PRO A 90 3.38 -13.19 -9.76
C PRO A 90 3.39 -11.91 -10.59
N GLU A 91 4.25 -11.82 -11.61
CA GLU A 91 4.41 -10.61 -12.41
C GLU A 91 3.09 -10.12 -13.04
N LEU A 92 2.27 -11.05 -13.57
CA LEU A 92 0.96 -10.72 -14.13
C LEU A 92 0.09 -9.98 -13.12
N LEU A 93 0.02 -10.50 -11.89
CA LEU A 93 -0.73 -9.86 -10.81
C LEU A 93 -0.12 -8.52 -10.41
N ARG A 94 1.23 -8.44 -10.33
CA ARG A 94 1.94 -7.18 -10.04
C ARG A 94 1.62 -6.07 -11.04
N ARG A 95 1.60 -6.41 -12.32
CA ARG A 95 1.25 -5.48 -13.39
C ARG A 95 -0.20 -5.03 -13.26
N ASN A 96 -1.11 -5.96 -13.01
CA ASN A 96 -2.54 -5.70 -13.07
C ASN A 96 -3.09 -4.97 -11.84
N TYR A 97 -2.58 -5.22 -10.62
CA TYR A 97 -3.09 -4.54 -9.42
C TYR A 97 -2.74 -3.03 -9.39
N LEU A 98 -1.76 -2.60 -10.18
CA LEU A 98 -1.33 -1.21 -10.34
C LEU A 98 -2.16 -0.42 -11.38
N HIS A 99 -3.13 -1.05 -12.04
CA HIS A 99 -4.04 -0.35 -12.95
C HIS A 99 -5.04 0.54 -12.19
N HIS A 100 -5.72 1.42 -12.94
CA HIS A 100 -6.74 2.33 -12.40
C HIS A 100 -7.94 1.60 -11.77
N SER A 101 -8.25 0.38 -12.23
CA SER A 101 -9.29 -0.49 -11.68
C SER A 101 -8.67 -1.65 -10.88
N PRO A 102 -9.20 -2.00 -9.70
CA PRO A 102 -8.78 -3.18 -8.97
C PRO A 102 -8.86 -4.46 -9.83
N TYR A 103 -7.84 -5.29 -9.75
CA TYR A 103 -7.75 -6.55 -10.49
C TYR A 103 -8.54 -7.65 -9.79
N LYS A 104 -9.42 -8.33 -10.52
CA LYS A 104 -10.22 -9.44 -9.97
C LYS A 104 -9.34 -10.67 -9.73
N LEU A 105 -9.26 -11.10 -8.48
CA LEU A 105 -8.50 -12.29 -8.08
C LEU A 105 -9.33 -13.56 -8.25
N THR A 106 -10.56 -13.56 -7.75
CA THR A 106 -11.45 -14.73 -7.77
C THR A 106 -12.90 -14.32 -7.55
N GLU A 107 -13.79 -15.23 -7.88
CA GLU A 107 -15.18 -15.23 -7.39
C GLU A 107 -15.31 -16.23 -6.24
N LEU A 108 -16.28 -15.97 -5.37
CA LEU A 108 -16.68 -16.84 -4.27
C LEU A 108 -18.19 -16.99 -4.32
N THR A 109 -18.69 -18.18 -3.98
CA THR A 109 -20.11 -18.43 -3.80
C THR A 109 -20.43 -18.46 -2.31
N GLY A 110 -21.37 -17.62 -1.90
CA GLY A 110 -21.88 -17.56 -0.54
C GLY A 110 -22.79 -18.74 -0.20
N LYS A 111 -23.22 -18.80 1.06
CA LYS A 111 -24.11 -19.86 1.56
C LYS A 111 -25.48 -19.91 0.87
N ASN A 112 -25.95 -18.77 0.37
CA ASN A 112 -27.25 -18.61 -0.29
C ASN A 112 -27.08 -18.48 -1.81
N GLU A 113 -26.06 -19.11 -2.39
CA GLU A 113 -25.68 -19.01 -3.82
C GLU A 113 -25.32 -17.61 -4.32
N GLU A 114 -25.25 -16.62 -3.43
CA GLU A 114 -24.82 -15.26 -3.73
C GLU A 114 -23.38 -15.23 -4.26
N LYS A 115 -23.14 -14.50 -5.34
CA LYS A 115 -21.79 -14.33 -5.89
C LYS A 115 -21.09 -13.14 -5.28
N TYR A 116 -19.84 -13.37 -4.88
CA TYR A 116 -18.92 -12.37 -4.39
C TYR A 116 -17.66 -12.36 -5.24
N SER A 117 -17.04 -11.19 -5.38
CA SER A 117 -15.77 -11.04 -6.08
C SER A 117 -14.74 -10.43 -5.16
N ILE A 118 -13.53 -11.01 -5.16
CA ILE A 118 -12.37 -10.45 -4.48
C ILE A 118 -11.49 -9.76 -5.52
N TYR A 119 -11.10 -8.53 -5.23
CA TYR A 119 -10.20 -7.74 -6.05
C TYR A 119 -8.95 -7.34 -5.26
N LEU A 120 -7.85 -7.15 -5.98
CA LEU A 120 -6.59 -6.59 -5.49
C LEU A 120 -6.29 -5.31 -6.25
N GLY A 121 -5.99 -4.24 -5.53
CA GLY A 121 -5.61 -2.99 -6.18
C GLY A 121 -4.97 -2.01 -5.23
N VAL A 122 -4.63 -0.85 -5.78
CA VAL A 122 -4.16 0.29 -4.99
C VAL A 122 -5.26 1.34 -4.94
N ILE A 123 -5.74 1.65 -3.74
CA ILE A 123 -6.81 2.65 -3.55
C ILE A 123 -6.19 3.92 -2.94
N PRO A 124 -6.09 5.04 -3.70
CA PRO A 124 -5.41 6.25 -3.24
C PRO A 124 -5.94 6.82 -1.93
N LYS A 125 -7.24 6.68 -1.67
CA LYS A 125 -7.88 7.13 -0.42
C LYS A 125 -7.38 6.36 0.81
N LEU A 126 -6.96 5.11 0.64
CA LEU A 126 -6.49 4.21 1.70
C LEU A 126 -4.96 4.15 1.78
N ASN A 127 -4.25 4.95 0.97
CA ASN A 127 -2.79 5.04 0.96
C ASN A 127 -2.16 5.44 2.31
N LYS A 128 -2.98 5.90 3.28
CA LYS A 128 -2.54 6.17 4.66
C LYS A 128 -2.46 4.92 5.53
N GLU A 129 -3.11 3.83 5.11
CA GLU A 129 -3.32 2.62 5.91
C GLU A 129 -2.42 1.46 5.46
N GLY A 130 -1.97 1.48 4.20
CA GLY A 130 -1.01 0.53 3.64
C GLY A 130 -0.68 0.82 2.18
N GLU A 131 -0.15 -0.18 1.46
CA GLU A 131 0.22 -0.08 0.04
C GLU A 131 -0.75 -0.78 -0.90
N ILE A 132 -1.28 -1.93 -0.50
CA ILE A 132 -2.16 -2.79 -1.31
C ILE A 132 -3.48 -2.98 -0.59
N THR A 133 -4.59 -3.01 -1.35
CA THR A 133 -5.93 -3.21 -0.82
C THR A 133 -6.59 -4.42 -1.46
N LEU A 134 -7.11 -5.33 -0.62
CA LEU A 134 -8.10 -6.32 -1.01
C LEU A 134 -9.51 -5.72 -0.87
N MET A 135 -10.34 -5.92 -1.87
CA MET A 135 -11.72 -5.43 -1.92
C MET A 135 -12.66 -6.61 -2.14
N LEU A 136 -13.65 -6.76 -1.26
CA LEU A 136 -14.75 -7.69 -1.42
C LEU A 136 -15.95 -6.92 -1.97
N ALA A 137 -16.55 -7.39 -3.07
CA ALA A 137 -17.77 -6.85 -3.63
C ALA A 137 -18.82 -7.94 -3.88
N ASN A 138 -20.09 -7.57 -3.87
CA ASN A 138 -21.18 -8.45 -4.31
C ASN A 138 -21.28 -8.48 -5.85
N GLU A 139 -22.23 -9.27 -6.37
CA GLU A 139 -22.53 -9.37 -7.81
C GLU A 139 -22.85 -8.02 -8.46
N GLN A 140 -23.47 -7.11 -7.72
CA GLN A 140 -23.79 -5.74 -8.15
C GLN A 140 -22.58 -4.79 -8.11
N GLN A 141 -21.36 -5.31 -7.88
CA GLN A 141 -20.12 -4.53 -7.72
C GLN A 141 -20.13 -3.53 -6.54
N GLN A 142 -21.03 -3.71 -5.57
CA GLN A 142 -21.05 -2.91 -4.35
C GLN A 142 -19.95 -3.40 -3.40
N THR A 143 -19.02 -2.50 -3.03
CA THR A 143 -17.96 -2.81 -2.05
C THR A 143 -18.55 -3.10 -0.67
N LEU A 144 -18.29 -4.30 -0.17
CA LEU A 144 -18.74 -4.77 1.14
C LEU A 144 -17.66 -4.56 2.21
N ALA A 145 -16.41 -4.86 1.87
CA ALA A 145 -15.28 -4.74 2.77
C ALA A 145 -14.00 -4.37 2.04
N LEU A 146 -13.14 -3.63 2.73
CA LEU A 146 -11.81 -3.23 2.30
C LEU A 146 -10.78 -3.65 3.34
N LEU A 147 -9.70 -4.26 2.87
CA LEU A 147 -8.56 -4.68 3.69
C LEU A 147 -7.29 -4.11 3.06
N THR A 148 -6.79 -3.01 3.62
CA THR A 148 -5.54 -2.37 3.16
C THR A 148 -4.37 -2.82 4.03
N PHE A 149 -3.22 -3.10 3.41
CA PHE A 149 -2.03 -3.60 4.09
C PHE A 149 -0.72 -3.32 3.36
N SER A 150 0.38 -3.48 4.10
CA SER A 150 1.74 -3.54 3.59
C SER A 150 2.33 -4.92 3.93
N LEU A 151 3.38 -5.35 3.22
CA LEU A 151 4.05 -6.62 3.52
C LEU A 151 5.33 -6.27 4.30
N THR A 152 5.63 -6.96 5.38
CA THR A 152 6.94 -6.85 6.03
C THR A 152 7.33 -8.16 6.70
N TYR A 153 8.62 -8.32 6.99
CA TYR A 153 9.17 -9.50 7.64
C TYR A 153 8.83 -9.50 9.13
N TYR A 154 8.41 -10.64 9.67
CA TYR A 154 8.22 -10.84 11.10
C TYR A 154 9.48 -11.48 11.72
N GLN A 155 9.99 -10.89 12.82
CA GLN A 155 11.16 -11.38 13.57
C GLN A 155 10.80 -12.70 14.26
N THR A 156 10.87 -13.88 13.62
CA THR A 156 11.95 -14.86 13.91
C THR A 156 11.98 -16.03 12.93
N LYS A 157 11.13 -16.09 11.89
CA LYS A 157 11.23 -17.10 10.82
C LYS A 157 10.81 -16.48 9.50
N LYS A 158 11.60 -16.74 8.45
CA LYS A 158 11.53 -16.20 7.07
C LYS A 158 10.22 -16.49 6.29
N ARG A 159 9.07 -16.64 6.95
CA ARG A 159 7.79 -17.01 6.33
C ARG A 159 6.60 -16.53 7.18
N CYS A 160 6.40 -15.23 7.36
CA CYS A 160 5.04 -14.74 7.63
C CYS A 160 4.87 -13.24 7.41
N LEU A 161 3.72 -12.91 6.84
CA LEU A 161 3.22 -11.61 6.44
C LEU A 161 2.60 -10.88 7.64
N SER A 162 3.07 -9.67 7.97
CA SER A 162 2.33 -8.78 8.87
C SER A 162 1.49 -7.80 8.05
N VAL A 163 0.18 -8.07 8.02
CA VAL A 163 -0.85 -7.22 7.42
C VAL A 163 -1.20 -6.13 8.44
N GLY A 164 -0.64 -4.92 8.30
CA GLY A 164 -1.20 -3.76 8.99
C GLY A 164 -2.58 -3.47 8.41
N TYR A 165 -3.66 -3.87 9.07
CA TYR A 165 -5.01 -3.75 8.52
C TYR A 165 -5.83 -2.64 9.18
N LYS A 166 -6.61 -1.94 8.37
CA LYS A 166 -7.82 -1.26 8.81
C LYS A 166 -8.97 -1.75 7.94
N ALA A 167 -9.81 -2.58 8.54
CA ALA A 167 -11.01 -3.09 7.89
C ALA A 167 -12.05 -1.98 7.91
N GLN A 168 -12.45 -1.50 6.74
CA GLN A 168 -13.64 -0.66 6.60
C GLN A 168 -14.75 -1.54 6.05
N ILE A 169 -15.71 -1.89 6.90
CA ILE A 169 -16.92 -2.65 6.53
C ILE A 169 -17.99 -1.61 6.21
N THR A 170 -18.43 -1.56 4.95
CA THR A 170 -19.32 -0.49 4.49
C THR A 170 -20.79 -0.78 4.76
N LYS A 171 -21.18 -2.06 5.00
CA LYS A 171 -22.51 -2.47 5.48
C LYS A 171 -22.42 -3.82 6.25
N PRO A 172 -23.13 -4.00 7.37
CA PRO A 172 -23.17 -5.29 8.06
C PRO A 172 -24.12 -6.23 7.30
N HIS A 173 -23.62 -6.90 6.27
CA HIS A 173 -24.18 -8.20 5.92
C HIS A 173 -23.49 -9.22 6.83
N THR A 174 -24.28 -10.09 7.45
CA THR A 174 -23.94 -11.02 8.53
C THR A 174 -22.86 -12.04 8.12
N ALA A 175 -21.63 -11.57 7.95
CA ALA A 175 -20.44 -12.39 7.77
C ALA A 175 -19.54 -12.15 8.97
N LYS A 176 -19.67 -12.99 10.00
CA LYS A 176 -18.72 -13.06 11.11
C LYS A 176 -17.40 -13.59 10.57
N PHE A 177 -16.53 -12.70 10.10
CA PHE A 177 -15.12 -13.01 9.96
C PHE A 177 -14.47 -12.88 11.33
N MET A 178 -14.07 -14.02 11.91
CA MET A 178 -13.30 -14.05 13.14
C MET A 178 -11.91 -13.45 12.86
N LEU A 179 -11.77 -12.16 13.14
CA LEU A 179 -10.50 -11.46 13.10
C LEU A 179 -9.70 -11.87 14.33
N ALA A 180 -8.52 -12.45 14.14
CA ALA A 180 -7.56 -12.62 15.22
C ALA A 180 -7.28 -11.23 15.86
N PRO A 181 -7.12 -11.16 17.19
CA PRO A 181 -6.91 -9.89 17.87
C PRO A 181 -5.66 -9.19 17.32
N ARG A 182 -5.68 -7.84 17.32
CA ARG A 182 -4.51 -7.02 17.00
C ARG A 182 -3.31 -7.54 17.81
N PRO A 183 -2.17 -7.89 17.20
CA PRO A 183 -0.97 -8.07 17.97
C PRO A 183 -0.64 -6.72 18.61
N VAL A 184 -0.66 -6.68 19.94
CA VAL A 184 -0.11 -5.57 20.72
C VAL A 184 1.39 -5.59 20.40
N MET A 185 1.85 -4.58 19.66
CA MET A 185 3.28 -4.37 19.45
C MET A 185 3.84 -3.85 20.76
N ASP A 186 4.39 -4.75 21.57
CA ASP A 186 5.16 -4.37 22.76
C ASP A 186 6.51 -3.82 22.28
N TYR A 187 6.65 -2.49 22.35
CA TYR A 187 7.91 -1.79 22.07
C TYR A 187 8.72 -1.55 23.35
N SER A 188 8.49 -2.32 24.42
CA SER A 188 9.35 -2.28 25.61
C SER A 188 10.48 -3.30 25.52
N ARG A 189 11.67 -2.83 25.08
CA ARG A 189 13.03 -3.14 25.57
C ARG A 189 14.05 -2.60 24.56
N ASN A 190 14.87 -1.61 24.94
CA ASN A 190 16.22 -1.79 25.51
C ASN A 190 17.06 -2.71 24.60
N ASP A 191 18.04 -2.24 23.83
CA ASP A 191 19.15 -1.33 24.17
C ASP A 191 19.62 -0.48 22.97
#